data_AF-A0A5E4ITS8-F1
#
_entry.id   AF-A0A5E4ITS8-F1
#
_cell.length_a   1.000
_cell.length_b   1.000
_cell.length_c   1.000
_cell.angle_alpha   90.00
_cell.angle_beta   90.00
_cell.angle_gamma   90.00
#
_symmetry.space_group_name_H-M   'P 1'
#
loop_
_entity.id
_entity.type
_entity.pdbx_description
1 polymer ?
#
loop_
_entity_poly.entity_id
_entity_poly.type
_entity_poly.pdbx_seq_one_letter_code
_entity_poly.pdbx_strand_id
1 'polypeptide(L)'
;MKISEYKYTKWDVYVGCIITDVVSYFIIFTCAATIFAHGIRIETAKDAALALFPLAGSYSAWLFAFGLLNASLFAASVLPLSTAYFLCEGMGWDSGLNKRFWEAPQFYLLYTLLIVIGAAIILVPDAPLLTIMVLSQVMNGSLLPLVLVFMLLLINRKKLMGDYTNGRTFNAVAWTTTIVMSILTLLLVVVALVSGTGK
;
A
#
# COMPACT_ATOMS: atom_id res chain seq x y z
N MET A 1 -16.25 -11.68 13.82
CA MET A 1 -15.33 -12.74 13.32
C MET A 1 -15.37 -13.89 14.31
N LYS A 2 -15.74 -15.11 13.89
CA LYS A 2 -15.76 -16.28 14.80
C LYS A 2 -14.36 -16.89 14.87
N ILE A 3 -13.94 -17.37 16.04
CA ILE A 3 -12.62 -18.00 16.24
C ILE A 3 -12.38 -19.18 15.29
N SER A 4 -13.44 -19.85 14.83
CA SER A 4 -13.37 -20.93 13.83
C SER A 4 -12.85 -20.50 12.46
N GLU A 5 -12.94 -19.22 12.10
CA GLU A 5 -12.51 -18.69 10.79
C GLU A 5 -11.04 -18.26 10.76
N TYR A 6 -10.39 -18.18 11.92
CA TYR A 6 -9.02 -17.70 12.05
C TYR A 6 -8.01 -18.47 11.19
N LYS A 7 -8.18 -19.79 11.08
CA LYS A 7 -7.31 -20.63 10.24
C LYS A 7 -7.47 -20.31 8.76
N TYR A 8 -8.69 -20.03 8.30
CA TYR A 8 -8.96 -19.63 6.92
C TYR A 8 -8.40 -18.23 6.63
N THR A 9 -8.60 -17.28 7.54
CA THR A 9 -8.03 -15.93 7.40
C THR A 9 -6.50 -15.95 7.33
N LYS A 10 -5.83 -16.80 8.13
CA LYS A 10 -4.38 -16.97 8.03
C LYS A 10 -3.95 -17.47 6.66
N TRP A 11 -4.64 -18.50 6.16
CA TRP A 11 -4.35 -19.06 4.85
C TRP A 11 -4.57 -18.05 3.73
N ASP A 12 -5.64 -17.27 3.81
CA ASP A 12 -5.94 -16.20 2.88
C ASP A 12 -4.81 -15.15 2.85
N VAL A 13 -4.36 -14.69 4.03
CA VAL A 13 -3.23 -13.75 4.13
C VAL A 13 -1.94 -14.36 3.59
N TYR A 14 -1.60 -15.60 3.94
CA TYR A 14 -0.37 -16.23 3.46
C TYR A 14 -0.35 -16.43 1.95
N VAL A 15 -1.44 -16.90 1.37
CA VAL A 15 -1.57 -17.07 -0.09
C VAL A 15 -1.50 -15.71 -0.78
N GLY A 16 -2.20 -14.70 -0.24
CA GLY A 16 -2.18 -13.33 -0.76
C GLY A 16 -0.78 -12.72 -0.75
N CYS A 17 -0.04 -12.83 0.35
CA CYS A 17 1.34 -12.36 0.45
C CYS A 17 2.26 -13.07 -0.54
N ILE A 18 2.21 -14.40 -0.63
CA ILE A 18 3.06 -15.17 -1.55
C ILE A 18 2.81 -14.77 -3.00
N ILE A 19 1.55 -14.63 -3.41
CA ILE A 19 1.22 -14.21 -4.79
C ILE A 19 1.77 -12.81 -5.06
N THR A 20 1.61 -11.89 -4.10
CA THR A 20 2.08 -10.50 -4.25
C THR A 20 3.61 -10.43 -4.33
N ASP A 21 4.32 -11.23 -3.53
CA ASP A 21 5.79 -11.31 -3.55
C ASP A 21 6.30 -11.90 -4.86
N VAL A 22 5.65 -12.95 -5.38
CA VAL A 22 5.98 -13.55 -6.68
C VAL A 22 5.79 -12.53 -7.80
N VAL A 23 4.66 -11.82 -7.83
CA VAL A 23 4.40 -10.78 -8.83
C VAL A 23 5.44 -9.65 -8.72
N SER A 24 5.75 -9.20 -7.50
CA SER A 24 6.75 -8.16 -7.26
C SER A 24 8.14 -8.58 -7.73
N TYR A 25 8.53 -9.83 -7.48
CA TYR A 25 9.79 -10.40 -7.97
C TYR A 25 9.88 -10.36 -9.50
N PHE A 26 8.81 -10.78 -10.21
CA PHE A 26 8.79 -10.71 -11.68
C PHE A 26 8.86 -9.28 -12.22
N ILE A 27 8.22 -8.31 -11.56
CA ILE A 27 8.32 -6.89 -11.95
C ILE A 27 9.77 -6.41 -11.82
N ILE A 28 10.41 -6.68 -10.67
CA ILE A 28 11.80 -6.28 -10.42
C ILE A 28 12.75 -6.96 -11.41
N PHE A 29 12.59 -8.27 -11.63
CA PHE A 29 13.40 -9.04 -12.58
C PHE A 29 13.27 -8.51 -14.01
N THR A 30 12.03 -8.20 -14.43
CA THR A 30 11.76 -7.64 -15.77
C THR A 30 12.40 -6.27 -15.93
N CYS A 31 12.22 -5.37 -14.95
CA CYS A 31 12.86 -4.07 -14.96
C CYS A 31 14.40 -4.19 -14.97
N ALA A 32 14.97 -5.12 -14.21
CA ALA A 32 16.41 -5.38 -14.22
C ALA A 32 16.88 -5.90 -15.59
N ALA A 33 16.14 -6.81 -16.22
CA ALA A 33 16.49 -7.35 -17.53
C ALA A 33 16.39 -6.32 -18.67
N THR A 34 15.48 -5.36 -18.59
CA THR A 34 15.23 -4.40 -19.68
C THR A 34 15.88 -3.04 -19.44
N ILE A 35 15.65 -2.43 -18.27
CA ILE A 35 15.99 -1.03 -17.99
C ILE A 35 17.46 -0.88 -17.60
N PHE A 36 17.99 -1.81 -16.79
CA PHE A 36 19.42 -1.80 -16.44
C PHE A 36 20.30 -2.08 -17.67
N ALA A 37 19.83 -2.90 -18.61
CA ALA A 37 20.54 -3.19 -19.85
C ALA A 37 20.60 -2.01 -20.83
N HIS A 38 19.61 -1.10 -20.81
CA HIS A 38 19.50 0.03 -21.75
C HIS A 38 19.80 1.41 -21.12
N GLY A 39 20.03 1.50 -19.81
CA GLY A 39 20.37 2.75 -19.11
C GLY A 39 19.25 3.80 -19.12
N ILE A 40 18.00 3.39 -19.33
CA ILE A 40 16.85 4.30 -19.47
C ILE A 40 16.37 4.74 -18.08
N ARG A 41 16.15 6.05 -17.89
CA ARG A 41 15.52 6.57 -16.68
C ARG A 41 14.00 6.49 -16.83
N ILE A 42 13.33 5.87 -15.87
CA ILE A 42 11.86 5.79 -15.83
C ILE A 42 11.36 7.08 -15.21
N GLU A 43 10.58 7.86 -15.95
CA GLU A 43 9.92 9.07 -15.42
C GLU A 43 8.39 8.90 -15.33
N THR A 44 7.84 7.94 -16.07
CA THR A 44 6.40 7.68 -16.14
C THR A 44 6.05 6.19 -16.25
N ALA A 45 4.81 5.82 -15.89
CA ALA A 45 4.28 4.47 -16.14
C ALA A 45 4.31 4.06 -17.62
N LYS A 46 4.20 5.05 -18.53
CA LYS A 46 4.40 4.85 -19.98
C LYS A 46 5.79 4.33 -20.29
N ASP A 47 6.81 4.87 -19.64
CA ASP A 47 8.21 4.48 -19.87
C ASP A 47 8.46 3.06 -19.36
N ALA A 48 7.82 2.68 -18.26
CA ALA A 48 7.83 1.29 -17.80
C ALA A 48 7.18 0.34 -18.82
N ALA A 49 6.02 0.70 -19.39
CA ALA A 49 5.36 -0.10 -20.42
C ALA A 49 6.22 -0.24 -21.70
N LEU A 50 6.87 0.83 -22.14
CA LEU A 50 7.77 0.83 -23.30
C LEU A 50 9.06 0.05 -23.02
N ALA A 51 9.55 0.06 -21.79
CA ALA A 51 10.71 -0.74 -21.38
C ALA A 51 10.44 -2.25 -21.43
N LEU A 52 9.18 -2.71 -21.35
CA LEU A 52 8.81 -4.12 -21.54
C LEU A 52 8.71 -4.54 -23.01
N PHE A 53 8.71 -3.60 -23.96
CA PHE A 53 8.61 -3.86 -25.39
C PHE A 53 9.73 -4.78 -25.94
N PRO A 54 11.04 -4.56 -25.65
CA PRO A 54 12.11 -5.40 -26.20
C PRO A 54 12.13 -6.83 -25.65
N LEU A 55 11.49 -7.12 -24.52
CA LEU A 55 11.55 -8.45 -23.88
C LEU A 55 10.52 -9.43 -24.46
N ALA A 56 9.36 -8.94 -24.91
CA ALA A 56 8.23 -9.78 -25.32
C ALA A 56 7.38 -9.19 -26.47
N GLY A 57 7.86 -8.14 -27.15
CA GLY A 57 7.22 -7.54 -28.33
C GLY A 57 6.01 -6.65 -28.00
N SER A 58 5.15 -6.38 -28.99
CA SER A 58 4.00 -5.47 -28.81
C SER A 58 2.93 -5.99 -27.85
N TYR A 59 2.86 -7.30 -27.64
CA TYR A 59 1.87 -7.93 -26.78
C TYR A 59 2.11 -7.65 -25.29
N SER A 60 3.36 -7.50 -24.85
CA SER A 60 3.68 -7.21 -23.44
C SER A 60 3.23 -5.83 -23.01
N ALA A 61 3.38 -4.83 -23.87
CA ALA A 61 2.93 -3.46 -23.60
C ALA A 61 1.40 -3.39 -23.43
N TRP A 62 0.65 -4.14 -24.25
CA TRP A 62 -0.82 -4.24 -24.13
C TRP A 62 -1.25 -4.96 -22.86
N LEU A 63 -0.61 -6.09 -22.53
CA LEU A 63 -0.89 -6.82 -21.29
C LEU A 63 -0.55 -5.98 -20.05
N PHE A 64 0.57 -5.24 -20.09
CA PHE A 64 0.94 -4.33 -19.01
C PHE A 64 -0.06 -3.18 -18.88
N ALA A 65 -0.46 -2.55 -19.99
CA ALA A 65 -1.46 -1.48 -19.96
C ALA A 65 -2.81 -1.97 -19.39
N PHE A 66 -3.28 -3.14 -19.80
CA PHE A 66 -4.53 -3.71 -19.30
C PHE A 66 -4.42 -4.12 -17.82
N GLY A 67 -3.30 -4.73 -17.42
CA GLY A 67 -3.04 -5.10 -16.03
C GLY A 67 -2.93 -3.87 -15.12
N LEU A 68 -2.19 -2.85 -15.55
CA LEU A 68 -2.04 -1.59 -14.83
C LEU A 68 -3.38 -0.86 -14.70
N LEU A 69 -4.21 -0.84 -15.75
CA LEU A 69 -5.55 -0.25 -15.70
C LEU A 69 -6.41 -0.96 -14.67
N ASN A 70 -6.50 -2.29 -14.71
CA ASN A 70 -7.29 -3.06 -13.74
C ASN A 70 -6.79 -2.82 -12.32
N ALA A 71 -5.49 -2.96 -12.06
CA ALA A 71 -4.91 -2.74 -10.74
C ALA A 71 -5.18 -1.32 -10.22
N SER A 72 -5.08 -0.31 -11.09
CA SER A 72 -5.35 1.09 -10.74
C SER A 72 -6.82 1.32 -10.40
N LEU A 73 -7.75 0.72 -11.16
CA LEU A 73 -9.18 0.83 -10.91
C LEU A 73 -9.59 0.17 -9.58
N PHE A 74 -9.05 -1.03 -9.32
CA PHE A 74 -9.25 -1.72 -8.04
C PHE A 74 -8.70 -0.90 -6.88
N ALA A 75 -7.47 -0.39 -6.99
CA ALA A 75 -6.86 0.46 -5.95
C ALA A 75 -7.69 1.74 -5.71
N ALA A 76 -8.09 2.43 -6.79
CA ALA A 76 -8.91 3.64 -6.71
C ALA A 76 -10.29 3.41 -6.10
N SER A 77 -10.81 2.17 -6.13
CA SER A 77 -12.10 1.83 -5.52
C SER A 77 -11.95 1.41 -4.05
N VAL A 78 -10.96 0.57 -3.75
CA VAL A 78 -10.79 -0.03 -2.41
C VAL A 78 -10.17 0.96 -1.42
N LEU A 79 -9.19 1.77 -1.84
CA LEU A 79 -8.48 2.70 -0.94
C LEU A 79 -9.39 3.78 -0.36
N PRO A 80 -10.19 4.53 -1.17
CA PRO A 80 -11.07 5.55 -0.61
C PRO A 80 -12.17 4.93 0.24
N LEU A 81 -12.65 3.74 -0.14
CA LEU A 81 -13.64 3.00 0.62
C LEU A 81 -13.12 2.70 2.03
N SER A 82 -11.97 2.03 2.14
CA SER A 82 -11.39 1.69 3.44
C SER A 82 -11.05 2.93 4.27
N THR A 83 -10.56 3.99 3.64
CA THR A 83 -10.21 5.25 4.31
C THR A 83 -11.44 5.95 4.87
N ALA A 84 -12.52 6.06 4.08
CA ALA A 84 -13.77 6.65 4.52
C ALA A 84 -14.38 5.86 5.68
N TYR A 85 -14.29 4.52 5.64
CA TYR A 85 -14.73 3.67 6.75
C TYR A 85 -13.97 3.96 8.05
N PHE A 86 -12.64 3.99 8.01
CA PHE A 86 -11.84 4.27 9.20
C PHE A 86 -12.08 5.67 9.77
N LEU A 87 -12.26 6.68 8.92
CA LEU A 87 -12.56 8.04 9.35
C LEU A 87 -13.94 8.13 10.01
N CYS A 88 -14.97 7.54 9.40
CA CYS A 88 -16.31 7.55 9.97
C CYS A 88 -16.38 6.76 11.29
N GLU A 89 -15.70 5.60 11.39
CA GLU A 89 -15.60 4.83 12.64
C GLU A 89 -14.87 5.62 13.74
N GLY A 90 -13.76 6.29 13.40
CA GLY A 90 -13.00 7.11 14.35
C GLY A 90 -13.74 8.36 14.83
N MET A 91 -14.64 8.91 14.01
CA MET A 91 -15.47 10.08 14.35
C MET A 91 -16.80 9.71 15.01
N GLY A 92 -17.10 8.42 15.19
CA GLY A 92 -18.36 7.94 15.74
C GLY A 92 -19.56 8.17 14.83
N TRP A 93 -19.32 8.34 13.53
CA TRP A 93 -20.35 8.53 12.51
C TRP A 93 -20.87 7.19 11.98
N ASP A 94 -22.15 7.16 11.62
CA ASP A 94 -22.79 5.99 11.04
C ASP A 94 -22.07 5.56 9.76
N SER A 95 -21.44 4.37 9.81
CA SER A 95 -20.56 3.85 8.76
C SER A 95 -21.17 2.57 8.17
N GLY A 96 -21.34 2.50 6.85
CA GLY A 96 -21.79 1.27 6.19
C GLY A 96 -22.14 1.43 4.72
N LEU A 97 -21.52 0.62 3.86
CA LEU A 97 -21.86 0.41 2.45
C LEU A 97 -23.28 -0.19 2.28
N ASN A 98 -23.81 -0.79 3.35
CA ASN A 98 -25.19 -1.28 3.44
C ASN A 98 -26.21 -0.20 3.87
N LYS A 99 -25.77 1.03 4.16
CA LYS A 99 -26.65 2.17 4.46
C LYS A 99 -26.87 3.00 3.20
N ARG A 100 -28.10 3.47 3.00
CA ARG A 100 -28.49 4.26 1.82
C ARG A 100 -27.69 5.57 1.77
N PHE A 101 -27.52 6.15 0.57
CA PHE A 101 -26.92 7.47 0.33
C PHE A 101 -27.42 8.58 1.29
N TRP A 102 -28.63 8.44 1.82
CA TRP A 102 -29.28 9.39 2.72
C TRP A 102 -28.93 9.20 4.21
N GLU A 103 -28.38 8.04 4.60
CA GLU A 103 -28.09 7.67 5.99
C GLU A 103 -26.62 7.90 6.37
N ALA A 104 -25.73 8.04 5.38
CA ALA A 104 -24.30 8.33 5.60
C ALA A 104 -23.76 9.35 4.58
N PRO A 105 -24.29 10.58 4.53
CA PRO A 105 -23.85 11.60 3.58
C PRO A 105 -22.36 11.94 3.74
N GLN A 106 -21.82 11.86 4.97
CA GLN A 106 -20.41 12.11 5.26
C GLN A 106 -19.49 11.04 4.66
N PHE A 107 -19.93 9.77 4.60
CA PHE A 107 -19.15 8.69 4.00
C PHE A 107 -19.02 8.86 2.49
N TYR A 108 -20.13 9.11 1.80
CA TYR A 108 -20.12 9.34 0.35
C TYR A 108 -19.40 10.63 -0.01
N LEU A 109 -19.54 11.69 0.79
CA LEU A 109 -18.80 12.93 0.58
C LEU A 109 -17.30 12.72 0.73
N LEU A 110 -16.84 12.03 1.79
CA LEU A 110 -15.43 11.68 1.96
C LEU A 110 -14.92 10.83 0.79
N TYR A 111 -15.67 9.80 0.39
CA TYR A 111 -15.32 8.93 -0.72
C TYR A 111 -15.18 9.70 -2.04
N THR A 112 -16.18 10.51 -2.40
CA THR A 112 -16.17 11.34 -3.61
C THR A 112 -15.05 12.38 -3.55
N LEU A 113 -14.82 13.00 -2.40
CA LEU A 113 -13.78 14.00 -2.22
C LEU A 113 -12.37 13.40 -2.37
N LEU A 114 -12.13 12.20 -1.83
CA LEU A 114 -10.87 11.47 -2.04
C LEU A 114 -10.62 11.20 -3.53
N ILE A 115 -11.64 10.76 -4.26
CA ILE A 115 -11.52 10.49 -5.70
C ILE A 115 -11.28 11.78 -6.49
N VAL A 116 -12.06 12.83 -6.20
CA VAL A 116 -11.95 14.12 -6.91
C VAL A 116 -10.60 14.79 -6.64
N ILE A 117 -10.10 14.77 -5.41
CA ILE A 117 -8.76 15.29 -5.09
C ILE A 117 -7.68 14.47 -5.80
N GLY A 118 -7.76 13.15 -5.77
CA GLY A 118 -6.83 12.28 -6.50
C GLY A 118 -6.80 12.58 -8.00
N ALA A 119 -7.98 12.73 -8.62
CA ALA A 119 -8.12 13.08 -10.02
C ALA A 119 -7.59 14.49 -10.33
N ALA A 120 -7.85 15.46 -9.45
CA ALA A 120 -7.38 16.84 -9.60
C ALA A 120 -5.85 16.94 -9.57
N ILE A 121 -5.19 16.18 -8.69
CA ILE A 121 -3.71 16.13 -8.61
C ILE A 121 -3.10 15.57 -9.91
N ILE A 122 -3.74 14.58 -10.52
CA ILE A 122 -3.29 13.99 -11.78
C ILE A 122 -3.48 14.95 -12.97
N LEU A 123 -4.52 15.79 -12.93
CA LEU A 123 -4.82 16.75 -14.00
C LEU A 123 -3.85 17.94 -14.04
N VAL A 124 -3.02 18.13 -13.02
CA VAL A 124 -2.00 19.18 -13.00
C VAL A 124 -0.91 18.86 -14.04
N PRO A 125 -0.74 19.67 -15.10
CA PRO A 125 0.30 19.46 -16.10
C PRO A 125 1.69 19.61 -15.45
N ASP A 126 2.65 18.80 -15.91
CA ASP A 126 4.05 18.75 -15.44
C ASP A 126 4.25 18.37 -13.95
N ALA A 127 3.24 17.82 -13.28
CA ALA A 127 3.43 17.31 -11.93
C ALA A 127 4.42 16.12 -11.95
N PRO A 128 5.44 16.10 -11.07
CA PRO A 128 6.36 14.98 -10.96
C PRO A 128 5.67 13.81 -10.24
N LEU A 129 4.79 13.10 -10.97
CA LEU A 129 3.95 12.00 -10.47
C LEU A 129 4.77 10.93 -9.76
N LEU A 130 5.94 10.56 -10.31
CA LEU A 130 6.84 9.62 -9.65
C LEU A 130 7.38 10.15 -8.33
N THR A 131 7.72 11.44 -8.24
CA THR A 131 8.19 12.02 -6.98
C THR A 131 7.09 11.99 -5.94
N ILE A 132 5.86 12.35 -6.32
CA ILE A 132 4.68 12.27 -5.43
C ILE A 132 4.43 10.82 -5.00
N MET A 133 4.52 9.86 -5.92
CA MET A 133 4.32 8.44 -5.63
C MET A 133 5.40 7.89 -4.68
N VAL A 134 6.67 8.20 -4.95
CA VAL A 134 7.80 7.80 -4.09
C VAL A 134 7.68 8.45 -2.72
N LEU A 135 7.38 9.75 -2.64
CA LEU A 135 7.15 10.44 -1.36
C LEU A 135 5.97 9.82 -0.59
N SER A 136 4.88 9.48 -1.26
CA SER A 136 3.73 8.80 -0.66
C SER A 136 4.11 7.40 -0.13
N GLN A 137 4.90 6.64 -0.89
CA GLN A 137 5.43 5.35 -0.43
C GLN A 137 6.38 5.51 0.76
N VAL A 138 7.23 6.54 0.77
CA VAL A 138 8.09 6.87 1.91
C VAL A 138 7.27 7.20 3.14
N MET A 139 6.22 8.03 3.01
CA MET A 139 5.32 8.32 4.12
C MET A 139 4.61 7.06 4.62
N ASN A 140 4.12 6.21 3.72
CA ASN A 140 3.48 4.94 4.09
C ASN A 140 4.46 4.01 4.82
N GLY A 141 5.70 3.90 4.31
CA GLY A 141 6.82 3.22 4.95
C GLY A 141 7.17 3.80 6.33
N SER A 142 6.96 5.11 6.52
CA SER A 142 7.17 5.78 7.80
C SER A 142 6.11 5.50 8.85
N LEU A 143 4.86 5.32 8.42
CA LEU A 143 3.73 5.02 9.29
C LEU A 143 3.67 3.54 9.70
N LEU A 144 4.17 2.65 8.84
CA LEU A 144 4.17 1.20 9.06
C LEU A 144 4.74 0.77 10.43
N PRO A 145 5.94 1.20 10.86
CA PRO A 145 6.49 0.81 12.16
C PRO A 145 5.65 1.32 13.33
N LEU A 146 5.13 2.55 13.23
CA LEU A 146 4.26 3.12 14.26
C LEU A 146 3.01 2.25 14.43
N VAL A 147 2.34 1.91 13.33
CA VAL A 147 1.16 1.04 13.35
C VAL A 147 1.49 -0.35 13.90
N LEU A 148 2.64 -0.94 13.50
CA LEU A 148 3.09 -2.24 13.99
C LEU A 148 3.34 -2.25 15.51
N VAL A 149 4.00 -1.22 16.05
CA VAL A 149 4.23 -1.08 17.50
C VAL A 149 2.89 -1.04 18.24
N PHE A 150 1.95 -0.21 17.79
CA PHE A 150 0.62 -0.12 18.42
C PHE A 150 -0.13 -1.46 18.34
N MET A 151 -0.10 -2.12 17.19
CA MET A 151 -0.68 -3.46 17.02
C MET A 151 -0.06 -4.47 17.99
N LEU A 152 1.27 -4.52 18.10
CA LEU A 152 1.95 -5.44 19.00
C LEU A 152 1.68 -5.16 20.48
N LEU A 153 1.57 -3.88 20.86
CA LEU A 153 1.15 -3.51 22.22
C LEU A 153 -0.27 -3.98 22.52
N LEU A 154 -1.19 -3.87 21.56
CA LEU A 154 -2.59 -4.27 21.71
C LEU A 154 -2.74 -5.80 21.80
N ILE A 155 -2.05 -6.52 20.92
CA ILE A 155 -2.04 -8.00 20.87
C ILE A 155 -1.39 -8.61 22.12
N ASN A 156 -0.38 -7.95 22.70
CA ASN A 156 0.25 -8.42 23.94
C ASN A 156 -0.55 -8.09 25.21
N ARG A 157 -1.59 -7.24 25.13
CA ARG A 157 -2.42 -6.94 26.31
C ARG A 157 -3.40 -8.09 26.57
N LYS A 158 -3.10 -8.90 27.59
CA LYS A 158 -4.02 -9.94 28.13
C LYS A 158 -5.41 -9.42 28.45
N LYS A 159 -5.54 -8.15 28.90
CA LYS A 159 -6.83 -7.52 29.20
C LYS A 159 -7.72 -7.34 27.95
N LEU A 160 -7.12 -7.25 26.75
CA LEU A 160 -7.83 -7.08 25.49
C LEU A 160 -7.97 -8.42 24.74
N MET A 161 -6.93 -9.26 24.78
CA MET A 161 -6.86 -10.49 23.98
C MET A 161 -7.20 -11.78 24.74
N GLY A 162 -7.35 -11.72 26.07
CA GLY A 162 -7.65 -12.87 26.92
C GLY A 162 -6.56 -13.94 26.82
N ASP A 163 -6.97 -15.18 26.51
CA ASP A 163 -6.07 -16.33 26.33
C ASP A 163 -5.42 -16.42 24.94
N TYR A 164 -5.82 -15.57 23.99
CA TYR A 164 -5.29 -15.57 22.62
C TYR A 164 -4.05 -14.69 22.42
N THR A 165 -3.34 -14.35 23.49
CA THR A 165 -2.10 -13.54 23.39
C THR A 165 -1.02 -14.25 22.59
N ASN A 166 -0.16 -13.45 21.94
CA ASN A 166 0.99 -13.97 21.22
C ASN A 166 1.92 -14.80 22.11
N GLY A 167 2.34 -15.95 21.59
CA GLY A 167 3.39 -16.75 22.23
C GLY A 167 4.72 -15.99 22.28
N ARG A 168 5.57 -16.29 23.27
CA ARG A 168 6.87 -15.61 23.47
C ARG A 168 7.76 -15.62 22.23
N THR A 169 7.74 -16.70 21.45
CA THR A 169 8.52 -16.85 20.21
C THR A 169 8.02 -15.94 19.09
N PHE A 170 6.70 -15.91 18.86
CA PHE A 170 6.10 -15.03 17.85
C PHE A 170 6.28 -13.56 18.24
N ASN A 171 6.18 -13.24 19.53
CA ASN A 171 6.43 -11.89 20.01
C ASN A 171 7.89 -11.47 19.77
N ALA A 172 8.86 -12.34 20.02
CA ALA A 172 10.28 -12.05 19.75
C ALA A 172 10.53 -11.78 18.26
N VAL A 173 9.98 -12.61 17.36
CA VAL A 173 10.08 -12.39 15.91
C VAL A 173 9.42 -11.08 15.51
N ALA A 174 8.19 -10.83 15.97
CA ALA A 174 7.45 -9.63 15.58
C ALA A 174 8.08 -8.33 16.11
N TRP A 175 8.62 -8.33 17.33
CA TRP A 175 9.40 -7.22 17.86
C TRP A 175 10.70 -7.03 17.07
N THR A 176 11.40 -8.10 16.72
CA THR A 176 12.62 -8.01 15.91
C THR A 176 12.32 -7.38 14.55
N THR A 177 11.30 -7.86 13.84
CA THR A 177 10.86 -7.29 12.55
C THR A 177 10.44 -5.84 12.70
N THR A 178 9.73 -5.49 13.77
CA THR A 178 9.30 -4.11 14.03
C THR A 178 10.48 -3.18 14.31
N ILE A 179 11.49 -3.63 15.06
CA ILE A 179 12.71 -2.88 15.32
C ILE A 179 13.50 -2.68 14.03
N VAL A 180 13.71 -3.74 13.25
CA VAL A 180 14.42 -3.67 11.96
C VAL A 180 13.71 -2.71 11.00
N MET A 181 12.38 -2.83 10.86
CA MET A 181 11.58 -1.91 10.05
C MET A 181 11.65 -0.48 10.56
N SER A 182 11.56 -0.26 11.87
CA SER A 182 11.70 1.08 12.47
C SER A 182 13.05 1.71 12.15
N ILE A 183 14.14 0.94 12.26
CA ILE A 183 15.50 1.42 11.96
C ILE A 183 15.62 1.74 10.47
N LEU A 184 15.17 0.86 9.58
CA LEU A 184 15.22 1.07 8.13
C LEU A 184 14.43 2.30 7.71
N THR A 185 13.24 2.46 8.26
CA THR A 185 12.39 3.62 8.07
C THR A 185 13.05 4.90 8.57
N LEU A 186 13.63 4.90 9.78
CA LEU A 186 14.34 6.06 10.33
C LEU A 186 15.54 6.43 9.46
N LEU A 187 16.32 5.45 9.02
CA LEU A 187 17.42 5.67 8.07
C LEU A 187 16.92 6.29 6.77
N LEU A 188 15.82 5.78 6.22
CA LEU A 188 15.24 6.32 4.99
C LEU A 188 14.78 7.77 5.17
N VAL A 189 14.12 8.09 6.28
CA VAL A 189 13.68 9.46 6.59
C VAL A 189 14.89 10.38 6.78
N VAL A 190 15.92 9.94 7.50
CA VAL A 190 17.17 10.70 7.68
C VAL A 190 17.85 10.96 6.34
N VAL A 191 17.97 9.93 5.49
CA VAL A 191 18.52 10.08 4.13
C VAL A 191 17.68 11.02 3.30
N ALA A 192 16.35 10.92 3.35
CA ALA A 192 15.45 11.81 2.62
C ALA A 192 15.59 13.27 3.07
N LEU A 193 15.71 13.53 4.38
CA LEU A 193 15.93 14.87 4.94
C LEU A 193 17.32 15.42 4.56
N VAL A 194 18.37 14.60 4.69
CA VAL A 194 19.75 15.00 4.33
C VAL A 194 19.86 15.26 2.82
N SER A 195 19.26 14.41 1.99
CA SER A 195 19.28 14.55 0.53
C SER A 195 18.39 15.71 0.06
N GLY A 196 17.29 15.99 0.75
CA GLY A 196 16.38 17.11 0.50
C GLY A 196 16.96 18.48 0.91
N THR A 197 17.98 18.51 1.76
CA THR A 197 18.70 19.75 2.15
C THR A 197 19.90 20.03 1.24
N GLY A 198 20.20 19.13 0.29
CA GLY A 198 21.38 19.19 -0.59
C GLY A 198 21.11 19.54 -2.06
N LYS A 199 19.93 20.09 -2.39
CA LYS A 199 19.64 20.70 -3.70
C LYS A 199 19.22 22.14 -3.54
#